data_AF-A0A662U0Q0-F1
#
_entry.id   AF-A0A662U0Q0-F1
#
_cell.length_a   1.000
_cell.length_b   1.000
_cell.length_c   1.000
_cell.angle_alpha   90.00
_cell.angle_beta   90.00
_cell.angle_gamma   90.00
#
_symmetry.space_group_name_H-M   'P 1'
#
loop_
_entity.id
_entity.type
_entity.pdbx_description
1 polymer ?
#
loop_
_entity_poly.entity_id
_entity_poly.type
_entity_poly.pdbx_seq_one_letter_code
_entity_poly.pdbx_strand_id
1 'polypeptide(L)'
;MKVWAVILLLISILAAFIIVHPSKHLKPETVSRPDVWSYYHGKTEEEVLEEALRVIKMGREDLWLKWDVVEDPFRLGLVNMYMEDPLAGVAYAESFSAEVAELSVSGILVEASKALGLETDYVLEKPDFLAEELGKLPKHLRNPVKEILGAALISDGLVREAFAGLDEEEFSTLVETAPLVLREDVGEEVDEKEFLELSGKVDVSKLVLAAKILTKAIEENLDELRGKSFVGDRVEVETGLGRIVVGGARNDNYPCEAETILIIDFGGEDTYGCAGSAFWPRRVSIAIDLGGDDNYLGEDYVQGSGVFGVGLLYDLGGDDLYQARHYSQGSGLFGVGIVVDELGDDTYKGDTCTQGSGVFGVGVSLDREGNDSYRAALFSQGFGFTKGFGFLMDNSGNDMYYAGGEHLDVLRYTDHYLSLSQGFGFGLRPHGSGGIGFLLDRSGNDTYYSDIFGQGACYWFSLGFLVDMEGNDYYQSFQYAQGSACHLCTAVLVDQAGNDVYFSKGVSQGCGHDIAAGILVDRGGNDSYTAADLSQGAANANAIGLIIENGGNDSYVATEAYGIKDITQGYGDRRRDFGNIGMILDLSGEDKYSEEGRKNNHFYKGSTYGVVADVETKPGGEKDG
;
A
#
# COMPACT_ATOMS: atom_id res chain seq x y z
N MET A 1 -20.41 -5.66 8.40
CA MET A 1 -21.06 -4.93 9.51
C MET A 1 -20.12 -4.80 10.72
N LYS A 2 -18.79 -4.75 10.52
CA LYS A 2 -17.75 -4.83 11.58
C LYS A 2 -16.94 -3.54 11.72
N VAL A 3 -16.72 -2.87 10.60
CA VAL A 3 -16.40 -1.45 10.55
C VAL A 3 -17.39 -0.64 11.41
N TRP A 4 -18.60 -1.12 11.66
CA TRP A 4 -19.55 -0.49 12.60
C TRP A 4 -19.06 -0.41 14.05
N ALA A 5 -18.32 -1.39 14.59
CA ALA A 5 -17.84 -1.34 15.98
C ALA A 5 -16.59 -0.44 16.11
N VAL A 6 -15.65 -0.55 15.18
CA VAL A 6 -14.46 0.31 15.09
C VAL A 6 -14.86 1.76 14.74
N ILE A 7 -15.88 1.96 13.89
CA ILE A 7 -16.41 3.29 13.54
C ILE A 7 -17.41 3.84 14.56
N LEU A 8 -18.16 3.04 15.33
CA LEU A 8 -18.97 3.57 16.46
C LEU A 8 -18.08 4.21 17.54
N LEU A 9 -16.86 3.69 17.73
CA LEU A 9 -15.84 4.33 18.56
C LEU A 9 -15.31 5.63 17.90
N LEU A 10 -15.15 5.65 16.57
CA LEU A 10 -14.81 6.87 15.82
C LEU A 10 -15.90 7.95 15.94
N ILE A 11 -17.18 7.59 15.86
CA ILE A 11 -18.32 8.52 15.91
C ILE A 11 -18.55 9.07 17.31
N SER A 12 -18.41 8.26 18.36
CA SER A 12 -18.56 8.77 19.73
C SER A 12 -17.47 9.80 20.08
N ILE A 13 -16.32 9.75 19.38
CA ILE A 13 -15.23 10.74 19.45
C ILE A 13 -15.29 11.78 18.30
N LEU A 14 -16.14 11.66 17.29
CA LEU A 14 -16.36 12.71 16.28
C LEU A 14 -17.58 13.59 16.61
N ALA A 15 -18.68 12.99 17.08
CA ALA A 15 -19.93 13.69 17.40
C ALA A 15 -19.83 14.59 18.65
N ALA A 16 -18.93 14.29 19.59
CA ALA A 16 -18.61 15.21 20.69
C ALA A 16 -17.59 16.30 20.30
N PHE A 17 -17.02 16.26 19.09
CA PHE A 17 -15.81 17.01 18.70
C PHE A 17 -15.99 17.96 17.51
N ILE A 18 -17.20 18.07 16.94
CA ILE A 18 -17.55 18.98 15.82
C ILE A 18 -17.98 20.40 16.25
N ILE A 19 -18.18 20.70 17.54
CA ILE A 19 -18.73 22.03 17.94
C ILE A 19 -17.81 22.78 18.91
N VAL A 20 -16.59 23.09 18.48
CA VAL A 20 -15.97 24.40 18.74
C VAL A 20 -15.10 24.72 17.53
N HIS A 21 -15.61 25.52 16.59
CA HIS A 21 -14.80 26.04 15.50
C HIS A 21 -13.88 27.12 16.09
N PRO A 22 -12.54 26.95 16.12
CA PRO A 22 -11.66 28.06 16.41
C PRO A 22 -11.86 29.07 15.27
N SER A 23 -12.36 30.25 15.60
CA SER A 23 -12.37 31.35 14.65
C SER A 23 -10.92 31.74 14.35
N LYS A 24 -10.46 31.55 13.10
CA LYS A 24 -9.24 32.19 12.59
C LYS A 24 -9.44 33.70 12.71
N HIS A 25 -8.89 34.29 13.76
CA HIS A 25 -8.86 35.73 13.99
C HIS A 25 -7.42 36.24 13.84
N LEU A 26 -6.80 35.93 12.70
CA LEU A 26 -5.48 36.45 12.36
C LEU A 26 -5.47 36.81 10.88
N LYS A 27 -5.09 38.06 10.58
CA LYS A 27 -4.57 38.39 9.26
C LYS A 27 -3.20 37.71 9.17
N PRO A 28 -2.82 37.06 8.06
CA PRO A 28 -1.49 36.48 7.93
C PRO A 28 -0.42 37.52 8.29
N GLU A 29 0.38 37.24 9.31
CA GLU A 29 1.51 38.11 9.64
C GLU A 29 2.66 37.71 8.72
N THR A 30 2.98 38.57 7.76
CA THR A 30 4.17 38.39 6.92
C THR A 30 5.40 38.47 7.81
N VAL A 31 6.24 37.44 7.76
CA VAL A 31 7.55 37.45 8.41
C VAL A 31 8.48 38.29 7.53
N SER A 32 8.50 39.61 7.74
CA SER A 32 9.20 40.54 6.85
C SER A 32 10.70 40.26 6.82
N ARG A 33 11.22 39.81 5.67
CA ARG A 33 12.65 39.89 5.33
C ARG A 33 12.83 40.83 4.14
N PRO A 34 13.77 41.78 4.19
CA PRO A 34 14.10 42.56 3.01
C PRO A 34 14.73 41.62 1.97
N ASP A 35 13.99 41.39 0.89
CA ASP A 35 14.34 40.50 -0.23
C ASP A 35 14.38 39.01 0.14
N VAL A 36 13.18 38.38 0.19
CA VAL A 36 13.01 36.94 0.48
C VAL A 36 13.81 36.09 -0.50
N TRP A 37 13.76 36.43 -1.79
CA TRP A 37 14.46 35.72 -2.86
C TRP A 37 15.96 35.58 -2.60
N SER A 38 16.68 36.69 -2.40
CA SER A 38 18.14 36.62 -2.24
C SER A 38 18.59 35.97 -0.93
N TYR A 39 17.68 35.80 0.03
CA TYR A 39 17.96 35.14 1.30
C TYR A 39 17.84 33.62 1.23
N TYR A 40 16.86 33.10 0.47
CA TYR A 40 16.61 31.66 0.35
C TYR A 40 17.38 31.01 -0.81
N HIS A 41 17.87 31.81 -1.75
CA HIS A 41 18.69 31.31 -2.84
C HIS A 41 19.92 30.51 -2.34
N GLY A 42 20.02 29.26 -2.81
CA GLY A 42 21.07 28.30 -2.47
C GLY A 42 20.87 27.54 -1.16
N LYS A 43 19.73 27.71 -0.48
CA LYS A 43 19.37 26.92 0.70
C LYS A 43 18.80 25.56 0.30
N THR A 44 18.98 24.56 1.17
CA THR A 44 18.34 23.24 0.99
C THR A 44 16.92 23.23 1.57
N GLU A 45 16.13 22.23 1.19
CA GLU A 45 14.81 21.94 1.78
C GLU A 45 14.85 21.90 3.32
N GLU A 46 15.80 21.17 3.90
CA GLU A 46 15.95 21.07 5.36
C GLU A 46 16.24 22.44 6.00
N GLU A 47 17.05 23.29 5.37
CA GLU A 47 17.33 24.64 5.88
C GLU A 47 16.08 25.54 5.88
N VAL A 48 15.18 25.36 4.90
CA VAL A 48 13.89 26.06 4.85
C VAL A 48 12.93 25.52 5.90
N LEU A 49 12.86 24.20 6.07
CA LEU A 49 12.04 23.56 7.11
C LEU A 49 12.46 24.01 8.51
N GLU A 50 13.75 23.98 8.83
CA GLU A 50 14.25 24.45 10.13
C GLU A 50 13.87 25.91 10.38
N GLU A 51 13.87 26.73 9.35
CA GLU A 51 13.50 28.14 9.44
C GLU A 51 11.98 28.32 9.66
N ALA A 52 11.16 27.52 8.99
CA ALA A 52 9.73 27.45 9.22
C ALA A 52 9.39 27.08 10.67
N LEU A 53 10.06 26.07 11.20
CA LEU A 53 9.93 25.67 12.60
C LEU A 53 10.31 26.83 13.54
N ARG A 54 11.44 27.52 13.28
CA ARG A 54 11.88 28.65 14.11
C ARG A 54 10.86 29.79 14.15
N VAL A 55 10.13 30.06 13.06
CA VAL A 55 9.08 31.11 13.02
C VAL A 55 7.94 30.82 14.00
N ILE A 56 7.64 29.54 14.22
CA ILE A 56 6.65 29.09 15.21
C ILE A 56 7.27 28.73 16.57
N LYS A 57 8.56 29.04 16.75
CA LYS A 57 9.37 28.80 17.96
C LYS A 57 9.54 27.31 18.28
N MET A 58 9.70 26.52 17.23
CA MET A 58 10.00 25.09 17.28
C MET A 58 11.35 24.81 16.60
N GLY A 59 11.88 23.62 16.84
CA GLY A 59 13.03 23.05 16.15
C GLY A 59 12.69 21.68 15.54
N ARG A 60 13.65 21.06 14.87
CA ARG A 60 13.49 19.74 14.24
C ARG A 60 13.14 18.67 15.26
N GLU A 61 13.64 18.83 16.48
CA GLU A 61 13.37 18.00 17.65
C GLU A 61 11.92 18.06 18.14
N ASP A 62 11.11 19.03 17.68
CA ASP A 62 9.69 19.12 17.99
C ASP A 62 8.81 18.38 16.97
N LEU A 63 9.37 17.94 15.84
CA LEU A 63 8.70 17.08 14.86
C LEU A 63 8.74 15.62 15.31
N TRP A 64 8.02 15.32 16.39
CA TRP A 64 7.83 13.95 16.86
C TRP A 64 6.43 13.79 17.45
N LEU A 65 5.98 12.55 17.54
CA LEU A 65 4.68 12.16 18.02
C LEU A 65 4.82 11.14 19.13
N LYS A 66 3.95 11.27 20.14
CA LYS A 66 3.91 10.32 21.24
C LYS A 66 3.36 8.97 20.77
N TRP A 67 4.16 7.92 20.87
CA TRP A 67 3.81 6.56 20.42
C TRP A 67 3.55 5.57 21.56
N ASP A 68 4.03 5.85 22.78
CA ASP A 68 3.97 4.98 23.97
C ASP A 68 2.64 5.10 24.77
N VAL A 69 1.53 5.45 24.10
CA VAL A 69 0.23 5.69 24.75
C VAL A 69 -0.61 4.43 24.96
N VAL A 70 -0.39 3.42 24.13
CA VAL A 70 -1.03 2.10 24.18
C VAL A 70 0.09 1.08 24.00
N GLU A 71 0.00 -0.08 24.65
CA GLU A 71 0.90 -1.21 24.41
C GLU A 71 0.12 -2.34 23.75
N ASP A 72 0.69 -2.92 22.70
CA ASP A 72 0.20 -4.12 22.04
C ASP A 72 1.38 -4.87 21.41
N PRO A 73 1.30 -6.21 21.26
CA PRO A 73 2.43 -7.02 20.81
C PRO A 73 2.64 -7.00 19.28
N PHE A 74 1.85 -6.24 18.52
CA PHE A 74 1.88 -6.25 17.05
C PHE A 74 2.60 -5.04 16.46
N ARG A 75 3.00 -4.06 17.29
CA ARG A 75 3.60 -2.82 16.81
C ARG A 75 4.95 -3.05 16.13
N LEU A 76 5.02 -2.62 14.87
CA LEU A 76 6.24 -2.66 14.07
C LEU A 76 7.27 -1.64 14.57
N GLY A 77 8.55 -1.99 14.48
CA GLY A 77 9.65 -1.08 14.85
C GLY A 77 9.65 0.21 14.04
N LEU A 78 9.33 0.13 12.75
CA LEU A 78 9.25 1.30 11.85
C LEU A 78 8.16 2.29 12.27
N VAL A 79 7.03 1.82 12.82
CA VAL A 79 5.98 2.71 13.34
C VAL A 79 6.54 3.58 14.47
N ASN A 80 7.30 3.01 15.40
CA ASN A 80 7.93 3.80 16.47
C ASN A 80 8.96 4.78 15.89
N MET A 81 9.78 4.32 14.94
CA MET A 81 10.80 5.15 14.29
C MET A 81 10.18 6.37 13.62
N TYR A 82 9.10 6.22 12.86
CA TYR A 82 8.48 7.33 12.13
C TYR A 82 7.56 8.18 13.00
N MET A 83 7.08 7.65 14.13
CA MET A 83 6.47 8.51 15.15
C MET A 83 7.54 9.38 15.84
N GLU A 84 8.76 8.89 16.04
CA GLU A 84 9.86 9.68 16.60
C GLU A 84 10.47 10.66 15.61
N ASP A 85 10.55 10.29 14.33
CA ASP A 85 11.01 11.13 13.24
C ASP A 85 10.16 10.91 11.97
N PRO A 86 9.06 11.68 11.78
CA PRO A 86 8.16 11.51 10.65
C PRO A 86 8.81 11.65 9.27
N LEU A 87 9.85 12.49 9.12
CA LEU A 87 10.50 12.66 7.81
C LEU A 87 11.38 11.47 7.43
N ALA A 88 11.77 10.62 8.38
CA ALA A 88 12.41 9.35 8.06
C ALA A 88 11.49 8.44 7.23
N GLY A 89 10.17 8.62 7.35
CA GLY A 89 9.18 7.95 6.49
C GLY A 89 9.28 8.39 5.02
N VAL A 90 9.58 9.66 4.76
CA VAL A 90 9.80 10.18 3.39
C VAL A 90 11.05 9.55 2.78
N ALA A 91 12.17 9.61 3.51
CA ALA A 91 13.43 9.01 3.06
C ALA A 91 13.29 7.49 2.84
N TYR A 92 12.51 6.80 3.67
CA TYR A 92 12.19 5.40 3.48
C TYR A 92 11.37 5.17 2.21
N ALA A 93 10.32 5.95 1.96
CA ALA A 93 9.48 5.80 0.77
C ALA A 93 10.33 5.94 -0.52
N GLU A 94 11.14 7.00 -0.60
CA GLU A 94 11.99 7.25 -1.78
C GLU A 94 13.08 6.18 -1.96
N SER A 95 13.79 5.80 -0.88
CA SER A 95 14.83 4.78 -0.95
C SER A 95 14.29 3.39 -1.24
N PHE A 96 13.17 3.02 -0.62
CA PHE A 96 12.50 1.74 -0.87
C PHE A 96 12.05 1.66 -2.32
N SER A 97 11.37 2.69 -2.86
CA SER A 97 10.93 2.72 -4.26
C SER A 97 12.09 2.60 -5.24
N ALA A 98 13.19 3.32 -5.01
CA ALA A 98 14.38 3.24 -5.84
C ALA A 98 15.06 1.86 -5.79
N GLU A 99 15.05 1.19 -4.62
CA GLU A 99 15.64 -0.13 -4.45
C GLU A 99 14.79 -1.23 -5.08
N VAL A 100 13.48 -1.27 -4.81
CA VAL A 100 12.60 -2.37 -5.25
C VAL A 100 12.36 -2.40 -6.75
N ALA A 101 12.48 -1.27 -7.43
CA ALA A 101 12.42 -1.12 -8.88
C ALA A 101 13.29 -2.13 -9.66
N GLU A 102 14.42 -2.52 -9.08
CA GLU A 102 15.43 -3.40 -9.71
C GLU A 102 15.48 -4.81 -9.08
N LEU A 103 14.61 -5.10 -8.11
CA LEU A 103 14.62 -6.38 -7.40
C LEU A 103 13.75 -7.44 -8.10
N SER A 104 14.17 -8.68 -7.95
CA SER A 104 13.30 -9.83 -8.20
C SER A 104 12.25 -9.94 -7.10
N VAL A 105 11.23 -10.78 -7.31
CA VAL A 105 10.16 -11.04 -6.33
C VAL A 105 10.75 -11.53 -5.01
N SER A 106 11.73 -12.44 -5.06
CA SER A 106 12.41 -12.92 -3.86
C SER A 106 13.22 -11.82 -3.14
N GLY A 107 13.72 -10.83 -3.88
CA GLY A 107 14.32 -9.60 -3.34
C GLY A 107 13.30 -8.70 -2.65
N ILE A 108 12.14 -8.48 -3.26
CA ILE A 108 11.03 -7.73 -2.65
C ILE A 108 10.58 -8.38 -1.33
N LEU A 109 10.51 -9.72 -1.28
CA LEU A 109 10.20 -10.44 -0.04
C LEU A 109 11.28 -10.28 1.05
N VAL A 110 12.54 -10.04 0.67
CA VAL A 110 13.61 -9.68 1.64
C VAL A 110 13.31 -8.31 2.24
N GLU A 111 12.99 -7.32 1.43
CA GLU A 111 12.68 -5.97 1.94
C GLU A 111 11.39 -5.96 2.78
N ALA A 112 10.35 -6.67 2.36
CA ALA A 112 9.14 -6.89 3.17
C ALA A 112 9.46 -7.55 4.52
N SER A 113 10.37 -8.53 4.55
CA SER A 113 10.82 -9.16 5.81
C SER A 113 11.47 -8.14 6.73
N LYS A 114 12.35 -7.28 6.21
CA LYS A 114 13.03 -6.23 7.00
C LYS A 114 12.03 -5.21 7.53
N ALA A 115 11.10 -4.76 6.70
CA ALA A 115 10.06 -3.79 7.07
C ALA A 115 9.16 -4.32 8.19
N LEU A 116 8.83 -5.61 8.15
CA LEU A 116 8.07 -6.31 9.20
C LEU A 116 8.90 -6.72 10.43
N GLY A 117 10.24 -6.54 10.39
CA GLY A 117 11.14 -6.96 11.47
C GLY A 117 11.25 -8.49 11.63
N LEU A 118 11.14 -9.24 10.54
CA LEU A 118 11.17 -10.69 10.51
C LEU A 118 12.57 -11.23 10.20
N GLU A 119 12.97 -12.30 10.89
CA GLU A 119 14.21 -13.03 10.61
C GLU A 119 13.95 -14.16 9.60
N THR A 120 14.41 -13.99 8.36
CA THR A 120 14.15 -14.95 7.26
C THR A 120 15.44 -15.50 6.62
N ASP A 121 16.52 -15.59 7.42
CA ASP A 121 17.79 -16.18 7.00
C ASP A 121 17.71 -17.71 6.99
N TYR A 122 18.07 -18.33 5.87
CA TYR A 122 18.10 -19.79 5.77
C TYR A 122 19.11 -20.29 4.74
N VAL A 123 19.72 -21.44 5.04
CA VAL A 123 20.58 -22.18 4.12
C VAL A 123 19.78 -23.33 3.54
N LEU A 124 19.49 -23.26 2.24
CA LEU A 124 18.69 -24.27 1.54
C LEU A 124 19.44 -25.61 1.47
N GLU A 125 18.91 -26.64 2.13
CA GLU A 125 19.29 -28.02 1.82
C GLU A 125 18.48 -28.48 0.60
N LYS A 126 19.16 -28.92 -0.47
CA LYS A 126 18.46 -29.46 -1.65
C LYS A 126 17.73 -30.74 -1.24
N PRO A 127 16.40 -30.82 -1.36
CA PRO A 127 15.68 -32.02 -1.01
C PRO A 127 15.93 -33.09 -2.08
N ASP A 128 16.04 -34.35 -1.64
CA ASP A 128 16.06 -35.51 -2.54
C ASP A 128 14.64 -35.75 -3.09
N PHE A 129 14.20 -34.91 -4.05
CA PHE A 129 12.98 -35.19 -4.81
C PHE A 129 13.24 -36.30 -5.83
N LEU A 130 12.39 -37.34 -5.80
CA LEU A 130 12.55 -38.54 -6.62
C LEU A 130 12.25 -38.23 -8.09
N ALA A 131 13.31 -38.15 -8.90
CA ALA A 131 13.25 -37.89 -10.35
C ALA A 131 12.40 -38.90 -11.15
N GLU A 132 12.02 -40.04 -10.55
CA GLU A 132 11.22 -41.09 -11.20
C GLU A 132 9.76 -40.65 -11.45
N GLU A 133 9.17 -39.83 -10.57
CA GLU A 133 7.77 -39.37 -10.70
C GLU A 133 7.55 -38.49 -11.94
N LEU A 134 8.58 -37.74 -12.35
CA LEU A 134 8.55 -36.83 -13.51
C LEU A 134 8.79 -37.54 -14.85
N GLY A 135 8.77 -38.88 -14.88
CA GLY A 135 9.09 -39.67 -16.07
C GLY A 135 8.17 -39.42 -17.28
N LYS A 136 6.94 -38.94 -17.05
CA LYS A 136 5.97 -38.56 -18.08
C LYS A 136 6.28 -37.21 -18.74
N LEU A 137 6.99 -36.32 -18.05
CA LEU A 137 7.33 -35.01 -18.59
C LEU A 137 8.40 -35.13 -19.69
N PRO A 138 8.39 -34.23 -20.70
CA PRO A 138 9.49 -34.10 -21.64
C PRO A 138 10.82 -33.92 -20.92
N LYS A 139 11.89 -34.53 -21.44
CA LYS A 139 13.21 -34.52 -20.79
C LYS A 139 13.72 -33.11 -20.47
N HIS A 140 13.42 -32.15 -21.35
CA HIS A 140 13.84 -30.77 -21.15
C HIS A 140 13.08 -30.11 -19.99
N LEU A 141 11.84 -30.47 -19.65
CA LEU A 141 11.09 -29.86 -18.53
C LEU A 141 11.38 -30.49 -17.16
N ARG A 142 12.00 -31.68 -17.12
CA ARG A 142 12.18 -32.42 -15.85
C ARG A 142 13.02 -31.68 -14.82
N ASN A 143 14.09 -31.00 -15.26
CA ASN A 143 14.97 -30.28 -14.34
C ASN A 143 14.30 -29.04 -13.73
N PRO A 144 13.77 -28.08 -14.51
CA PRO A 144 13.12 -26.90 -13.93
C PRO A 144 11.94 -27.27 -13.03
N VAL A 145 11.10 -28.23 -13.48
CA VAL A 145 9.99 -28.72 -12.66
C VAL A 145 10.48 -29.39 -11.38
N LYS A 146 11.59 -30.16 -11.42
CA LYS A 146 12.16 -30.79 -10.22
C LYS A 146 12.64 -29.75 -9.20
N GLU A 147 13.33 -28.70 -9.63
CA GLU A 147 13.84 -27.67 -8.70
C GLU A 147 12.67 -26.90 -8.06
N ILE A 148 11.64 -26.52 -8.85
CA ILE A 148 10.43 -25.85 -8.34
C ILE A 148 9.69 -26.74 -7.33
N LEU A 149 9.51 -28.04 -7.62
CA LEU A 149 8.84 -28.97 -6.69
C LEU A 149 9.66 -29.22 -5.42
N GLY A 150 10.99 -29.24 -5.54
CA GLY A 150 11.88 -29.34 -4.38
C GLY A 150 11.67 -28.15 -3.44
N ALA A 151 11.62 -26.94 -4.00
CA ALA A 151 11.30 -25.74 -3.23
C ALA A 151 9.89 -25.82 -2.62
N ALA A 152 8.89 -26.23 -3.39
CA ALA A 152 7.51 -26.36 -2.92
C ALA A 152 7.37 -27.34 -1.74
N LEU A 153 8.12 -28.45 -1.74
CA LEU A 153 8.15 -29.41 -0.63
C LEU A 153 8.72 -28.79 0.66
N ILE A 154 9.78 -27.98 0.55
CA ILE A 154 10.36 -27.26 1.69
C ILE A 154 9.35 -26.22 2.19
N SER A 155 8.77 -25.45 1.28
CA SER A 155 7.78 -24.42 1.58
C SER A 155 6.55 -25.01 2.29
N ASP A 156 6.05 -26.17 1.86
CA ASP A 156 4.96 -26.89 2.53
C ASP A 156 5.28 -27.22 4.00
N GLY A 157 6.51 -27.70 4.24
CA GLY A 157 7.00 -28.00 5.59
C GLY A 157 7.09 -26.75 6.48
N LEU A 158 7.61 -25.64 5.93
CA LEU A 158 7.72 -24.36 6.63
C LEU A 158 6.35 -23.76 6.94
N VAL A 159 5.39 -23.83 6.02
CA VAL A 159 4.01 -23.38 6.28
C VAL A 159 3.41 -24.20 7.42
N ARG A 160 3.61 -25.52 7.45
CA ARG A 160 3.15 -26.36 8.58
C ARG A 160 3.81 -25.95 9.91
N GLU A 161 5.10 -25.67 9.90
CA GLU A 161 5.81 -25.19 11.09
C GLU A 161 5.30 -23.83 11.58
N ALA A 162 4.90 -22.93 10.67
CA ALA A 162 4.40 -21.60 10.99
C ALA A 162 3.17 -21.64 11.93
N PHE A 163 2.34 -22.69 11.81
CA PHE A 163 1.12 -22.88 12.60
C PHE A 163 1.29 -23.87 13.77
N ALA A 164 2.48 -24.42 13.99
CA ALA A 164 2.71 -25.47 15.02
C ALA A 164 2.51 -24.98 16.47
N GLY A 165 2.41 -23.67 16.68
CA GLY A 165 2.07 -23.06 17.97
C GLY A 165 0.58 -23.13 18.34
N LEU A 166 -0.29 -23.50 17.40
CA LEU A 166 -1.73 -23.67 17.58
C LEU A 166 -2.06 -25.16 17.72
N ASP A 167 -2.99 -25.50 18.60
CA ASP A 167 -3.62 -26.83 18.57
C ASP A 167 -4.68 -26.94 17.45
N GLU A 168 -5.28 -28.11 17.29
CA GLU A 168 -6.23 -28.38 16.21
C GLU A 168 -7.51 -27.53 16.31
N GLU A 169 -8.00 -27.28 17.53
CA GLU A 169 -9.21 -26.46 17.76
C GLU A 169 -8.88 -24.99 17.53
N GLU A 170 -7.76 -24.52 18.07
CA GLU A 170 -7.25 -23.16 17.87
C GLU A 170 -7.00 -22.83 16.39
N PHE A 171 -6.37 -23.75 15.65
CA PHE A 171 -6.14 -23.59 14.22
C PHE A 171 -7.45 -23.57 13.43
N SER A 172 -8.40 -24.47 13.75
CA SER A 172 -9.73 -24.47 13.12
C SER A 172 -10.46 -23.16 13.35
N THR A 173 -10.47 -22.65 14.58
CA THR A 173 -11.07 -21.37 14.94
C THR A 173 -10.42 -20.21 14.17
N LEU A 174 -9.10 -20.20 14.04
CA LEU A 174 -8.40 -19.16 13.27
C LEU A 174 -8.77 -19.20 11.78
N VAL A 175 -8.81 -20.39 11.16
CA VAL A 175 -9.19 -20.56 9.76
C VAL A 175 -10.62 -20.10 9.48
N GLU A 176 -11.55 -20.36 10.41
CA GLU A 176 -12.95 -19.94 10.27
C GLU A 176 -13.14 -18.42 10.49
N THR A 177 -12.41 -17.83 11.44
CA THR A 177 -12.62 -16.44 11.85
C THR A 177 -11.81 -15.43 11.05
N ALA A 178 -10.60 -15.79 10.60
CA ALA A 178 -9.68 -14.85 9.95
C ALA A 178 -10.26 -14.21 8.68
N PRO A 179 -10.87 -14.95 7.73
CA PRO A 179 -11.42 -14.32 6.53
C PRO A 179 -12.57 -13.36 6.84
N LEU A 180 -13.23 -13.50 7.99
CA LEU A 180 -14.36 -12.68 8.37
C LEU A 180 -13.94 -11.33 8.96
N VAL A 181 -12.69 -11.16 9.41
CA VAL A 181 -12.28 -9.98 10.21
C VAL A 181 -12.42 -8.66 9.44
N LEU A 182 -12.18 -8.67 8.12
CA LEU A 182 -12.31 -7.52 7.22
C LEU A 182 -13.49 -7.63 6.24
N ARG A 183 -14.46 -8.52 6.50
CA ARG A 183 -15.64 -8.68 5.63
C ARG A 183 -16.79 -7.77 6.08
N GLU A 184 -17.29 -6.95 5.17
CA GLU A 184 -18.39 -6.00 5.46
C GLU A 184 -19.79 -6.53 5.14
N ASP A 185 -19.90 -7.50 4.26
CA ASP A 185 -21.15 -8.16 3.85
C ASP A 185 -21.63 -9.23 4.85
N VAL A 186 -20.78 -9.63 5.81
CA VAL A 186 -21.13 -10.61 6.83
C VAL A 186 -21.66 -9.96 8.12
N GLY A 187 -22.66 -10.60 8.72
CA GLY A 187 -23.30 -10.18 9.97
C GLY A 187 -22.75 -10.85 11.23
N GLU A 188 -21.79 -11.75 11.10
CA GLU A 188 -21.17 -12.47 12.21
C GLU A 188 -20.17 -11.58 12.93
N GLU A 189 -20.22 -11.47 14.26
CA GLU A 189 -19.20 -10.76 15.05
C GLU A 189 -18.02 -11.70 15.34
N VAL A 190 -16.79 -11.23 15.10
CA VAL A 190 -15.56 -11.96 15.49
C VAL A 190 -15.11 -11.40 16.84
N ASP A 191 -14.78 -12.28 17.79
CA ASP A 191 -14.12 -11.86 19.01
C ASP A 191 -12.69 -11.43 18.68
N GLU A 192 -12.48 -10.11 18.57
CA GLU A 192 -11.21 -9.52 18.18
C GLU A 192 -10.06 -9.89 19.13
N LYS A 193 -10.34 -10.12 20.42
CA LYS A 193 -9.29 -10.45 21.39
C LYS A 193 -8.82 -11.88 21.22
N GLU A 194 -9.76 -12.82 21.17
CA GLU A 194 -9.45 -14.22 20.91
C GLU A 194 -8.73 -14.37 19.55
N PHE A 195 -9.26 -13.71 18.52
CA PHE A 195 -8.62 -13.68 17.21
C PHE A 195 -7.17 -13.19 17.28
N LEU A 196 -6.89 -12.07 17.95
CA LEU A 196 -5.53 -11.55 18.09
C LEU A 196 -4.64 -12.47 18.94
N GLU A 197 -5.15 -13.08 19.99
CA GLU A 197 -4.41 -14.05 20.81
C GLU A 197 -3.95 -15.26 19.97
N LEU A 198 -4.83 -15.81 19.14
CA LEU A 198 -4.49 -16.89 18.20
C LEU A 198 -3.51 -16.42 17.12
N SER A 199 -3.75 -15.24 16.54
CA SER A 199 -2.89 -14.62 15.54
C SER A 199 -1.46 -14.40 16.05
N GLY A 200 -1.31 -14.12 17.35
CA GLY A 200 -0.02 -13.97 18.02
C GLY A 200 0.84 -15.23 18.03
N LYS A 201 0.24 -16.42 17.84
CA LYS A 201 0.93 -17.72 17.87
C LYS A 201 1.48 -18.16 16.51
N VAL A 202 1.11 -17.48 15.42
CA VAL A 202 1.57 -17.79 14.05
C VAL A 202 2.96 -17.19 13.80
N ASP A 203 3.89 -18.01 13.34
CA ASP A 203 5.23 -17.57 12.95
C ASP A 203 5.24 -17.11 11.48
N VAL A 204 5.01 -15.81 11.28
CA VAL A 204 4.97 -15.17 9.95
C VAL A 204 6.34 -15.28 9.23
N SER A 205 7.45 -15.34 9.97
CA SER A 205 8.79 -15.45 9.38
C SER A 205 8.95 -16.73 8.57
N LYS A 206 8.32 -17.83 9.02
CA LYS A 206 8.29 -19.12 8.31
C LYS A 206 7.50 -19.06 7.01
N LEU A 207 6.38 -18.33 7.00
CA LEU A 207 5.56 -18.13 5.80
C LEU A 207 6.32 -17.32 4.73
N VAL A 208 6.96 -16.22 5.15
CA VAL A 208 7.75 -15.39 4.23
C VAL A 208 8.99 -16.15 3.73
N LEU A 209 9.65 -16.93 4.60
CA LEU A 209 10.75 -17.80 4.18
C LEU A 209 10.31 -18.86 3.16
N ALA A 210 9.14 -19.47 3.36
CA ALA A 210 8.57 -20.43 2.41
C ALA A 210 8.35 -19.80 1.02
N ALA A 211 7.83 -18.57 0.98
CA ALA A 211 7.65 -17.83 -0.27
C ALA A 211 8.98 -17.43 -0.93
N LYS A 212 9.96 -16.95 -0.16
CA LYS A 212 11.30 -16.60 -0.66
C LYS A 212 11.99 -17.77 -1.34
N ILE A 213 11.90 -18.97 -0.75
CA ILE A 213 12.47 -20.19 -1.31
C ILE A 213 11.82 -20.54 -2.64
N LEU A 214 10.49 -20.43 -2.70
CA LEU A 214 9.72 -20.85 -3.86
C LEU A 214 9.86 -19.88 -5.03
N THR A 215 9.72 -18.57 -4.77
CA THR A 215 9.94 -17.50 -5.77
C THR A 215 11.34 -17.58 -6.36
N LYS A 216 12.37 -17.74 -5.52
CA LYS A 216 13.75 -17.91 -6.01
C LYS A 216 13.92 -19.12 -6.93
N ALA A 217 13.26 -20.24 -6.62
CA ALA A 217 13.32 -21.43 -7.47
C ALA A 217 12.61 -21.20 -8.82
N ILE A 218 11.53 -20.43 -8.86
CA ILE A 218 10.87 -20.02 -10.12
C ILE A 218 11.81 -19.10 -10.91
N GLU A 219 12.30 -18.03 -10.29
CA GLU A 219 13.21 -17.04 -10.90
C GLU A 219 14.45 -17.70 -11.51
N GLU A 220 15.10 -18.63 -10.80
CA GLU A 220 16.30 -19.35 -11.31
C GLU A 220 16.01 -20.29 -12.49
N ASN A 221 14.75 -20.61 -12.76
CA ASN A 221 14.35 -21.57 -13.80
C ASN A 221 13.46 -20.95 -14.90
N LEU A 222 13.04 -19.68 -14.76
CA LEU A 222 12.08 -19.02 -15.64
C LEU A 222 12.64 -18.85 -17.06
N ASP A 223 13.89 -18.39 -17.20
CA ASP A 223 14.57 -18.27 -18.50
C ASP A 223 14.65 -19.62 -19.23
N GLU A 224 14.91 -20.69 -18.47
CA GLU A 224 14.97 -22.03 -19.03
C GLU A 224 13.59 -22.53 -19.47
N LEU A 225 12.49 -22.09 -18.85
CA LEU A 225 11.12 -22.36 -19.28
C LEU A 225 10.76 -21.56 -20.54
N ARG A 226 11.00 -20.24 -20.56
CA ARG A 226 10.78 -19.35 -21.72
C ARG A 226 11.49 -19.82 -22.98
N GLY A 227 12.73 -20.29 -22.84
CA GLY A 227 13.55 -20.75 -23.96
C GLY A 227 13.10 -22.06 -24.61
N LYS A 228 11.99 -22.65 -24.16
CA LYS A 228 11.51 -23.96 -24.60
C LYS A 228 10.15 -23.86 -25.25
N SER A 229 9.91 -24.77 -26.19
CA SER A 229 8.58 -25.00 -26.77
C SER A 229 8.03 -26.32 -26.28
N PHE A 230 6.81 -26.33 -25.78
CA PHE A 230 6.07 -27.57 -25.54
C PHE A 230 5.19 -27.90 -26.75
N VAL A 231 5.58 -28.94 -27.49
CA VAL A 231 4.83 -29.45 -28.64
C VAL A 231 4.23 -30.79 -28.26
N GLY A 232 2.98 -30.79 -27.83
CA GLY A 232 2.26 -31.99 -27.37
C GLY A 232 0.86 -31.67 -26.87
N ASP A 233 0.09 -32.70 -26.57
CA ASP A 233 -1.14 -32.55 -25.78
C ASP A 233 -0.76 -32.38 -24.30
N ARG A 234 -1.62 -31.69 -23.52
CA ARG A 234 -1.50 -31.48 -22.06
C ARG A 234 -1.03 -32.73 -21.32
N VAL A 235 -0.04 -32.56 -20.43
CA VAL A 235 0.53 -33.66 -19.62
C VAL A 235 0.22 -33.43 -18.15
N GLU A 236 -0.29 -34.48 -17.49
CA GLU A 236 -0.55 -34.48 -16.06
C GLU A 236 0.28 -35.54 -15.34
N VAL A 237 0.86 -35.14 -14.21
CA VAL A 237 1.71 -35.98 -13.36
C VAL A 237 1.24 -35.88 -11.91
N GLU A 238 0.88 -37.02 -11.34
CA GLU A 238 0.62 -37.14 -9.90
C GLU A 238 1.93 -37.31 -9.16
N THR A 239 2.11 -36.54 -8.09
CA THR A 239 3.26 -36.63 -7.18
C THR A 239 2.80 -36.77 -5.73
N GLY A 240 3.73 -37.07 -4.83
CA GLY A 240 3.43 -37.06 -3.39
C GLY A 240 3.01 -35.69 -2.83
N LEU A 241 3.33 -34.59 -3.52
CA LEU A 241 3.00 -33.23 -3.11
C LEU A 241 1.67 -32.76 -3.71
N GLY A 242 1.30 -33.29 -4.87
CA GLY A 242 0.08 -32.96 -5.59
C GLY A 242 0.23 -33.15 -7.10
N ARG A 243 -0.82 -32.82 -7.85
CA ARG A 243 -0.85 -32.93 -9.30
C ARG A 243 -0.13 -31.75 -9.96
N ILE A 244 0.65 -32.07 -10.98
CA ILE A 244 1.32 -31.12 -11.87
C ILE A 244 0.63 -31.18 -13.22
N VAL A 245 0.37 -30.01 -13.80
CA VAL A 245 -0.21 -29.88 -15.13
C VAL A 245 0.77 -29.08 -15.99
N VAL A 246 1.07 -29.60 -17.19
CA VAL A 246 1.84 -28.88 -18.21
C VAL A 246 0.99 -28.77 -19.47
N GLY A 247 0.62 -27.55 -19.81
CA GLY A 247 -0.10 -27.20 -21.04
C GLY A 247 0.84 -26.90 -22.21
N GLY A 248 0.25 -26.66 -23.36
CA GLY A 248 0.94 -26.25 -24.59
C GLY A 248 0.24 -25.02 -25.16
N ALA A 249 0.69 -24.55 -26.32
CA ALA A 249 0.18 -23.32 -26.96
C ALA A 249 -1.29 -23.37 -27.49
N ARG A 250 -2.21 -24.08 -26.83
CA ARG A 250 -3.61 -24.23 -27.24
C ARG A 250 -4.49 -23.72 -26.11
N ASN A 251 -5.56 -23.04 -26.50
CA ASN A 251 -6.65 -22.65 -25.61
C ASN A 251 -7.15 -23.85 -24.79
N ASP A 252 -6.90 -23.80 -23.49
CA ASP A 252 -7.19 -24.80 -22.48
C ASP A 252 -8.05 -24.19 -21.36
N ASN A 253 -8.59 -25.07 -20.51
CA ASN A 253 -9.33 -24.67 -19.32
C ASN A 253 -8.72 -25.36 -18.10
N TYR A 254 -8.36 -24.55 -17.11
CA TYR A 254 -7.71 -24.94 -15.87
C TYR A 254 -8.70 -24.75 -14.71
N PRO A 255 -9.59 -25.73 -14.46
CA PRO A 255 -10.57 -25.62 -13.37
C PRO A 255 -9.89 -25.59 -12.01
N CYS A 256 -10.58 -25.03 -11.01
CA CYS A 256 -10.05 -25.07 -9.65
C CYS A 256 -10.18 -26.46 -9.04
N GLU A 257 -9.05 -27.17 -8.93
CA GLU A 257 -8.98 -28.53 -8.40
C GLU A 257 -7.98 -28.62 -7.24
N ALA A 258 -8.45 -28.97 -6.05
CA ALA A 258 -7.75 -28.93 -4.75
C ALA A 258 -6.35 -29.56 -4.77
N GLU A 259 -6.14 -30.57 -5.60
CA GLU A 259 -4.93 -31.37 -5.70
C GLU A 259 -3.85 -30.76 -6.61
N THR A 260 -4.17 -29.74 -7.41
CA THR A 260 -3.19 -29.10 -8.32
C THR A 260 -2.25 -28.18 -7.55
N ILE A 261 -0.95 -28.45 -7.63
CA ILE A 261 0.09 -27.65 -6.97
C ILE A 261 0.93 -26.82 -7.93
N LEU A 262 1.01 -27.23 -9.20
CA LEU A 262 1.83 -26.57 -10.21
C LEU A 262 1.14 -26.66 -11.58
N ILE A 263 0.90 -25.51 -12.18
CA ILE A 263 0.55 -25.36 -13.58
C ILE A 263 1.72 -24.67 -14.28
N ILE A 264 2.14 -25.21 -15.42
CA ILE A 264 3.03 -24.53 -16.37
C ILE A 264 2.32 -24.57 -17.72
N ASP A 265 1.86 -23.42 -18.19
CA ASP A 265 1.31 -23.27 -19.52
C ASP A 265 2.37 -22.66 -20.47
N PHE A 266 2.28 -22.97 -21.77
CA PHE A 266 3.24 -22.47 -22.78
C PHE A 266 2.59 -21.49 -23.78
N GLY A 267 1.33 -21.14 -23.51
CA GLY A 267 0.53 -20.09 -24.07
C GLY A 267 -0.82 -20.55 -24.63
N GLY A 268 -1.58 -19.61 -25.18
CA GLY A 268 -2.94 -19.85 -25.64
C GLY A 268 -3.87 -18.79 -25.06
N GLU A 269 -5.11 -18.74 -25.50
CA GLU A 269 -6.12 -17.91 -24.80
C GLU A 269 -6.92 -18.85 -23.89
N ASP A 270 -6.50 -18.94 -22.65
CA ASP A 270 -6.90 -19.91 -21.65
C ASP A 270 -7.90 -19.34 -20.64
N THR A 271 -8.43 -20.22 -19.80
CA THR A 271 -9.26 -19.84 -18.67
C THR A 271 -8.82 -20.55 -17.41
N TYR A 272 -8.61 -19.79 -16.36
CA TYR A 272 -8.08 -20.27 -15.08
C TYR A 272 -9.07 -20.06 -13.94
N GLY A 273 -9.30 -21.11 -13.15
CA GLY A 273 -10.19 -21.09 -11.98
C GLY A 273 -9.53 -20.73 -10.66
N CYS A 274 -8.32 -21.27 -10.39
CA CYS A 274 -7.55 -20.94 -9.18
C CYS A 274 -6.05 -21.05 -9.40
N ALA A 275 -5.58 -20.33 -10.43
CA ALA A 275 -4.17 -20.20 -10.77
C ALA A 275 -3.38 -19.66 -9.57
N GLY A 276 -2.38 -20.42 -9.14
CA GLY A 276 -1.51 -20.01 -8.04
C GLY A 276 -2.18 -19.89 -6.68
N SER A 277 -3.34 -20.52 -6.44
CA SER A 277 -4.12 -20.30 -5.21
C SER A 277 -3.79 -21.30 -4.11
N ALA A 278 -3.19 -20.84 -3.01
CA ALA A 278 -3.05 -21.61 -1.77
C ALA A 278 -4.13 -21.19 -0.77
N PHE A 279 -5.03 -22.11 -0.47
CA PHE A 279 -6.02 -21.97 0.60
C PHE A 279 -6.20 -23.31 1.31
N TRP A 280 -6.35 -23.29 2.63
CA TRP A 280 -6.43 -24.50 3.46
C TRP A 280 -7.44 -25.53 2.89
N PRO A 281 -7.06 -26.82 2.74
CA PRO A 281 -5.83 -27.46 3.22
C PRO A 281 -4.61 -27.39 2.28
N ARG A 282 -4.71 -26.72 1.13
CA ARG A 282 -3.60 -26.57 0.18
C ARG A 282 -2.67 -25.44 0.64
N ARG A 283 -1.45 -25.80 1.05
CA ARG A 283 -0.46 -24.85 1.59
C ARG A 283 0.43 -24.18 0.55
N VAL A 284 0.62 -24.80 -0.62
CA VAL A 284 1.44 -24.27 -1.70
C VAL A 284 0.71 -24.47 -3.03
N SER A 285 0.68 -23.45 -3.88
CA SER A 285 0.15 -23.53 -5.24
C SER A 285 0.85 -22.53 -6.16
N ILE A 286 1.15 -22.96 -7.37
CA ILE A 286 1.94 -22.21 -8.35
C ILE A 286 1.24 -22.32 -9.71
N ALA A 287 1.12 -21.21 -10.40
CA ALA A 287 0.81 -21.16 -11.82
C ALA A 287 1.86 -20.29 -12.53
N ILE A 288 2.36 -20.78 -13.64
CA ILE A 288 3.27 -20.07 -14.55
C ILE A 288 2.64 -20.17 -15.92
N ASP A 289 2.02 -19.09 -16.39
CA ASP A 289 1.69 -18.92 -17.80
C ASP A 289 2.90 -18.34 -18.53
N LEU A 290 3.10 -18.70 -19.78
CA LEU A 290 4.14 -18.10 -20.63
C LEU A 290 3.53 -17.18 -21.70
N GLY A 291 2.20 -17.09 -21.79
CA GLY A 291 1.48 -15.94 -22.32
C GLY A 291 0.37 -16.23 -23.33
N GLY A 292 -0.45 -15.24 -23.58
CA GLY A 292 -1.65 -15.27 -24.42
C GLY A 292 -2.76 -14.52 -23.70
N ASP A 293 -3.86 -14.19 -24.40
CA ASP A 293 -4.89 -13.33 -23.82
C ASP A 293 -5.84 -14.18 -22.95
N ASP A 294 -5.56 -14.25 -21.64
CA ASP A 294 -6.10 -15.18 -20.68
C ASP A 294 -7.23 -14.61 -19.81
N ASN A 295 -8.05 -15.54 -19.31
CA ASN A 295 -9.16 -15.23 -18.42
C ASN A 295 -8.96 -15.92 -17.07
N TYR A 296 -8.46 -15.18 -16.09
CA TYR A 296 -8.39 -15.61 -14.71
C TYR A 296 -9.72 -15.31 -14.01
N LEU A 297 -10.57 -16.32 -13.86
CA LEU A 297 -11.93 -16.18 -13.35
C LEU A 297 -12.14 -17.02 -12.09
N GLY A 298 -12.37 -16.36 -10.96
CA GLY A 298 -12.74 -17.05 -9.73
C GLY A 298 -13.55 -16.19 -8.77
N GLU A 299 -13.84 -16.77 -7.60
CA GLU A 299 -14.57 -16.10 -6.53
C GLU A 299 -13.56 -15.62 -5.46
N ASP A 300 -13.62 -16.17 -4.25
CA ASP A 300 -12.71 -15.85 -3.16
C ASP A 300 -11.44 -16.73 -3.21
N TYR A 301 -10.33 -16.20 -2.69
CA TYR A 301 -9.07 -16.92 -2.47
C TYR A 301 -8.39 -17.42 -3.75
N VAL A 302 -8.43 -16.63 -4.83
CA VAL A 302 -7.87 -17.00 -6.14
C VAL A 302 -6.80 -16.05 -6.67
N GLN A 303 -6.12 -16.44 -7.76
CA GLN A 303 -5.16 -15.61 -8.49
C GLN A 303 -3.95 -15.24 -7.62
N GLY A 304 -3.04 -16.19 -7.44
CA GLY A 304 -1.86 -15.98 -6.61
C GLY A 304 -2.16 -15.74 -5.14
N SER A 305 -3.32 -16.18 -4.64
CA SER A 305 -3.72 -15.95 -3.24
C SER A 305 -3.00 -16.89 -2.27
N GLY A 306 -2.49 -16.36 -1.16
CA GLY A 306 -1.88 -17.10 -0.06
C GLY A 306 -2.67 -16.99 1.23
N VAL A 307 -3.71 -17.81 1.36
CA VAL A 307 -4.59 -17.87 2.54
C VAL A 307 -4.22 -19.11 3.37
N PHE A 308 -3.53 -18.91 4.50
CA PHE A 308 -2.92 -20.00 5.27
C PHE A 308 -1.88 -20.81 4.47
N GLY A 309 -1.19 -20.16 3.53
CA GLY A 309 -0.24 -20.80 2.61
C GLY A 309 0.53 -19.82 1.74
N VAL A 310 1.20 -20.35 0.70
CA VAL A 310 1.96 -19.61 -0.30
C VAL A 310 1.36 -19.85 -1.68
N GLY A 311 0.77 -18.82 -2.26
CA GLY A 311 0.18 -18.85 -3.59
C GLY A 311 0.91 -17.93 -4.55
N LEU A 312 1.30 -18.43 -5.72
CA LEU A 312 2.09 -17.70 -6.71
C LEU A 312 1.48 -17.84 -8.10
N LEU A 313 1.18 -16.72 -8.74
CA LEU A 313 0.80 -16.63 -10.15
C LEU A 313 1.83 -15.77 -10.88
N TYR A 314 2.43 -16.33 -11.92
CA TYR A 314 3.27 -15.63 -12.88
C TYR A 314 2.57 -15.74 -14.23
N ASP A 315 2.04 -14.63 -14.71
CA ASP A 315 1.69 -14.44 -16.11
C ASP A 315 2.83 -13.67 -16.77
N LEU A 316 3.23 -14.12 -17.95
CA LEU A 316 4.37 -13.53 -18.67
C LEU A 316 3.95 -12.83 -19.96
N GLY A 317 2.65 -12.74 -20.22
CA GLY A 317 2.11 -11.66 -21.05
C GLY A 317 0.89 -12.02 -21.87
N GLY A 318 0.14 -11.01 -22.29
CA GLY A 318 -1.15 -11.15 -22.93
C GLY A 318 -2.02 -9.96 -22.52
N ASP A 319 -3.11 -9.69 -23.22
CA ASP A 319 -4.08 -8.71 -22.70
C ASP A 319 -5.07 -9.45 -21.78
N ASP A 320 -4.85 -9.42 -20.47
CA ASP A 320 -5.42 -10.36 -19.51
C ASP A 320 -6.57 -9.81 -18.66
N LEU A 321 -7.49 -10.72 -18.32
CA LEU A 321 -8.60 -10.43 -17.39
C LEU A 321 -8.44 -11.19 -16.08
N TYR A 322 -8.16 -10.45 -15.01
CA TYR A 322 -8.19 -10.93 -13.64
C TYR A 322 -9.50 -10.54 -12.96
N GLN A 323 -10.41 -11.50 -12.77
CA GLN A 323 -11.68 -11.26 -12.09
C GLN A 323 -11.85 -12.19 -10.89
N ALA A 324 -11.91 -11.59 -9.70
CA ALA A 324 -12.08 -12.29 -8.42
C ALA A 324 -12.88 -11.44 -7.42
N ARG A 325 -13.13 -12.02 -6.24
CA ARG A 325 -13.79 -11.37 -5.11
C ARG A 325 -12.81 -11.12 -3.96
N HIS A 326 -12.92 -11.85 -2.86
CA HIS A 326 -12.23 -11.51 -1.62
C HIS A 326 -10.92 -12.28 -1.45
N TYR A 327 -9.91 -11.65 -0.86
CA TYR A 327 -8.62 -12.28 -0.54
C TYR A 327 -7.96 -12.95 -1.75
N SER A 328 -7.98 -12.25 -2.89
CA SER A 328 -7.51 -12.74 -4.20
C SER A 328 -6.43 -11.81 -4.76
N GLN A 329 -5.91 -12.09 -5.96
CA GLN A 329 -4.98 -11.20 -6.68
C GLN A 329 -3.76 -10.82 -5.84
N GLY A 330 -2.98 -11.84 -5.48
CA GLY A 330 -1.76 -11.65 -4.69
C GLY A 330 -2.01 -11.30 -3.22
N SER A 331 -3.18 -11.60 -2.66
CA SER A 331 -3.47 -11.36 -1.24
C SER A 331 -2.83 -12.41 -0.33
N GLY A 332 -2.21 -11.97 0.78
CA GLY A 332 -1.70 -12.84 1.85
C GLY A 332 -2.52 -12.73 3.14
N LEU A 333 -3.28 -13.77 3.50
CA LEU A 333 -3.99 -13.88 4.78
C LEU A 333 -3.37 -15.01 5.61
N PHE A 334 -2.61 -14.69 6.67
CA PHE A 334 -1.76 -15.68 7.34
C PHE A 334 -0.93 -16.49 6.34
N GLY A 335 -0.39 -15.82 5.33
CA GLY A 335 0.26 -16.44 4.19
C GLY A 335 0.95 -15.42 3.32
N VAL A 336 1.41 -15.88 2.16
CA VAL A 336 2.04 -15.03 1.15
C VAL A 336 1.34 -15.24 -0.19
N GLY A 337 0.70 -14.20 -0.70
CA GLY A 337 0.11 -14.19 -2.04
C GLY A 337 0.95 -13.32 -2.97
N ILE A 338 1.17 -13.78 -4.20
CA ILE A 338 1.92 -13.06 -5.23
C ILE A 338 1.25 -13.25 -6.59
N VAL A 339 1.00 -12.13 -7.27
CA VAL A 339 0.74 -12.06 -8.71
C VAL A 339 1.87 -11.27 -9.35
N VAL A 340 2.38 -11.78 -10.47
CA VAL A 340 3.29 -11.11 -11.37
C VAL A 340 2.66 -11.19 -12.75
N ASP A 341 2.40 -10.04 -13.36
CA ASP A 341 2.19 -9.89 -14.79
C ASP A 341 3.46 -9.28 -15.41
N GLU A 342 3.77 -9.59 -16.68
CA GLU A 342 4.91 -8.99 -17.37
C GLU A 342 4.59 -8.14 -18.59
N LEU A 343 3.49 -8.35 -19.31
CA LEU A 343 3.23 -7.66 -20.57
C LEU A 343 1.74 -7.62 -20.89
N GLY A 344 1.20 -6.45 -21.24
CA GLY A 344 -0.11 -6.35 -21.90
C GLY A 344 -0.98 -5.26 -21.30
N ASP A 345 -2.12 -4.96 -21.92
CA ASP A 345 -3.08 -4.02 -21.33
C ASP A 345 -4.11 -4.78 -20.47
N ASP A 346 -3.92 -4.83 -19.16
CA ASP A 346 -4.61 -5.74 -18.25
C ASP A 346 -5.77 -5.13 -17.47
N THR A 347 -6.68 -6.00 -17.04
CA THR A 347 -7.81 -5.62 -16.21
C THR A 347 -7.91 -6.45 -14.93
N TYR A 348 -7.67 -5.79 -13.79
CA TYR A 348 -7.83 -6.36 -12.46
C TYR A 348 -9.14 -5.92 -11.81
N LYS A 349 -10.00 -6.88 -11.49
CA LYS A 349 -11.28 -6.68 -10.79
C LYS A 349 -11.33 -7.53 -9.53
N GLY A 350 -11.32 -6.87 -8.39
CA GLY A 350 -11.45 -7.46 -7.07
C GLY A 350 -12.58 -6.83 -6.26
N ASP A 351 -12.89 -7.42 -5.11
CA ASP A 351 -13.82 -6.85 -4.14
C ASP A 351 -13.03 -6.32 -2.93
N THR A 352 -12.77 -7.17 -1.91
CA THR A 352 -12.02 -6.77 -0.72
C THR A 352 -10.77 -7.61 -0.48
N CYS A 353 -9.70 -7.00 0.04
CA CYS A 353 -8.42 -7.70 0.24
C CYS A 353 -7.91 -8.28 -1.09
N THR A 354 -7.68 -7.42 -2.07
CA THR A 354 -7.17 -7.81 -3.40
C THR A 354 -6.01 -6.93 -3.84
N GLN A 355 -5.37 -7.28 -4.96
CA GLN A 355 -4.35 -6.44 -5.60
C GLN A 355 -3.21 -6.14 -4.62
N GLY A 356 -2.61 -7.21 -4.10
CA GLY A 356 -1.44 -7.16 -3.21
C GLY A 356 -1.75 -6.78 -1.76
N SER A 357 -2.88 -7.20 -1.18
CA SER A 357 -3.20 -6.93 0.23
C SER A 357 -2.51 -7.89 1.20
N GLY A 358 -1.87 -7.37 2.26
CA GLY A 358 -1.26 -8.15 3.33
C GLY A 358 -2.06 -8.09 4.63
N VAL A 359 -2.51 -9.25 5.13
CA VAL A 359 -3.31 -9.40 6.36
C VAL A 359 -2.71 -10.50 7.25
N PHE A 360 -1.98 -10.13 8.30
CA PHE A 360 -1.12 -11.06 9.05
C PHE A 360 -0.19 -11.89 8.13
N GLY A 361 0.23 -11.30 7.03
CA GLY A 361 0.91 -11.96 5.92
C GLY A 361 1.43 -10.94 4.92
N VAL A 362 1.90 -11.43 3.77
CA VAL A 362 2.47 -10.58 2.72
C VAL A 362 1.63 -10.72 1.45
N GLY A 363 1.16 -9.61 0.91
CA GLY A 363 0.51 -9.57 -0.39
C GLY A 363 1.33 -8.75 -1.37
N VAL A 364 1.53 -9.26 -2.58
CA VAL A 364 2.31 -8.62 -3.64
C VAL A 364 1.56 -8.73 -4.97
N SER A 365 1.39 -7.59 -5.64
CA SER A 365 0.91 -7.50 -7.02
C SER A 365 1.95 -6.71 -7.80
N LEU A 366 2.54 -7.31 -8.82
CA LEU A 366 3.53 -6.65 -9.68
C LEU A 366 3.03 -6.70 -11.12
N ASP A 367 2.98 -5.53 -11.74
CA ASP A 367 2.79 -5.37 -13.18
C ASP A 367 4.04 -4.71 -13.78
N ARG A 368 4.35 -5.01 -15.03
CA ARG A 368 5.63 -4.60 -15.67
C ARG A 368 5.46 -3.68 -16.84
N GLU A 369 4.47 -3.89 -17.70
CA GLU A 369 4.27 -3.14 -18.93
C GLU A 369 2.80 -3.20 -19.32
N GLY A 370 2.12 -2.05 -19.45
CA GLY A 370 0.71 -2.08 -19.87
C GLY A 370 0.04 -0.72 -19.91
N ASN A 371 -1.29 -0.71 -20.03
CA ASN A 371 -2.12 0.41 -19.59
C ASN A 371 -3.27 -0.23 -18.81
N ASP A 372 -3.11 -0.27 -17.50
CA ASP A 372 -3.78 -1.25 -16.67
C ASP A 372 -4.94 -0.64 -15.89
N SER A 373 -5.97 -1.46 -15.70
CA SER A 373 -7.17 -1.05 -14.98
C SER A 373 -7.31 -1.84 -13.68
N TYR A 374 -6.92 -1.24 -12.57
CA TYR A 374 -7.10 -1.78 -11.22
C TYR A 374 -8.42 -1.30 -10.60
N ARG A 375 -9.35 -2.23 -10.37
CA ARG A 375 -10.64 -1.93 -9.74
C ARG A 375 -10.91 -2.82 -8.54
N ALA A 376 -11.09 -2.21 -7.37
CA ALA A 376 -11.46 -2.90 -6.14
C ALA A 376 -12.43 -2.07 -5.29
N ALA A 377 -13.05 -2.69 -4.30
CA ALA A 377 -13.96 -2.02 -3.38
C ALA A 377 -13.23 -1.52 -2.12
N LEU A 378 -12.55 -2.41 -1.39
CA LEU A 378 -11.91 -2.11 -0.09
C LEU A 378 -10.60 -2.85 0.12
N PHE A 379 -9.75 -2.34 1.02
CA PHE A 379 -8.59 -3.08 1.56
C PHE A 379 -7.68 -3.65 0.47
N SER A 380 -7.49 -2.92 -0.63
CA SER A 380 -6.83 -3.41 -1.83
C SER A 380 -5.75 -2.44 -2.30
N GLN A 381 -5.05 -2.80 -3.39
CA GLN A 381 -4.04 -1.95 -4.02
C GLN A 381 -2.92 -1.60 -3.03
N GLY A 382 -2.18 -2.61 -2.60
CA GLY A 382 -1.09 -2.45 -1.63
C GLY A 382 -1.57 -2.13 -0.21
N PHE A 383 -2.64 -2.77 0.27
CA PHE A 383 -3.18 -2.56 1.62
C PHE A 383 -2.47 -3.41 2.69
N GLY A 384 -2.12 -2.80 3.83
CA GLY A 384 -1.48 -3.48 4.96
C GLY A 384 -2.28 -3.48 6.25
N PHE A 385 -2.76 -4.64 6.71
CA PHE A 385 -3.38 -4.82 8.02
C PHE A 385 -2.36 -5.18 9.10
N THR A 386 -2.78 -5.41 10.35
CA THR A 386 -1.96 -5.96 11.45
C THR A 386 -0.99 -7.05 11.00
N LYS A 387 0.32 -6.90 11.31
CA LYS A 387 1.42 -7.79 10.87
C LYS A 387 1.50 -8.01 9.34
N GLY A 388 0.82 -7.17 8.58
CA GLY A 388 0.67 -7.27 7.14
C GLY A 388 1.62 -6.33 6.40
N PHE A 389 2.14 -6.81 5.28
CA PHE A 389 2.81 -6.00 4.28
C PHE A 389 2.04 -6.17 2.97
N GLY A 390 1.36 -5.11 2.52
CA GLY A 390 0.70 -5.08 1.23
C GLY A 390 1.49 -4.21 0.27
N PHE A 391 1.75 -4.73 -0.92
CA PHE A 391 2.52 -4.06 -1.95
C PHE A 391 1.87 -4.23 -3.32
N LEU A 392 1.63 -3.10 -3.97
CA LEU A 392 1.34 -3.04 -5.39
C LEU A 392 2.45 -2.23 -6.05
N MET A 393 2.99 -2.75 -7.14
CA MET A 393 3.91 -2.02 -7.99
C MET A 393 3.48 -2.15 -9.44
N ASP A 394 3.24 -1.02 -10.07
CA ASP A 394 3.18 -0.88 -11.52
C ASP A 394 4.47 -0.21 -11.99
N ASN A 395 4.95 -0.62 -13.16
CA ASN A 395 6.23 -0.21 -13.71
C ASN A 395 6.09 0.76 -14.86
N SER A 396 5.01 0.67 -15.65
CA SER A 396 4.79 1.58 -16.76
C SER A 396 3.40 1.44 -17.35
N GLY A 397 2.76 2.57 -17.61
CA GLY A 397 1.55 2.58 -18.40
C GLY A 397 0.88 3.93 -18.44
N ASN A 398 -0.44 3.94 -18.52
CA ASN A 398 -1.26 5.09 -18.14
C ASN A 398 -2.46 4.46 -17.45
N ASP A 399 -2.33 4.33 -16.16
CA ASP A 399 -3.02 3.32 -15.39
C ASP A 399 -4.17 3.95 -14.60
N MET A 400 -5.17 3.13 -14.33
CA MET A 400 -6.36 3.54 -13.59
C MET A 400 -6.48 2.74 -12.30
N TYR A 401 -6.26 3.42 -11.19
CA TYR A 401 -6.45 2.89 -9.85
C TYR A 401 -7.78 3.35 -9.28
N TYR A 402 -8.78 2.47 -9.27
CA TYR A 402 -10.10 2.74 -8.71
C TYR A 402 -10.35 1.90 -7.45
N ALA A 403 -10.52 2.56 -6.31
CA ALA A 403 -10.93 1.94 -5.05
C ALA A 403 -12.20 2.56 -4.45
N GLY A 404 -13.27 1.78 -4.29
CA GLY A 404 -14.50 2.20 -3.60
C GLY A 404 -15.78 1.92 -4.40
N GLY A 405 -16.83 2.72 -4.19
CA GLY A 405 -18.08 2.66 -4.96
C GLY A 405 -19.04 1.51 -4.60
N GLU A 406 -18.68 0.63 -3.67
CA GLU A 406 -19.52 -0.50 -3.25
C GLU A 406 -20.03 -0.37 -1.80
N HIS A 407 -19.13 -0.08 -0.85
CA HIS A 407 -19.47 0.00 0.56
C HIS A 407 -19.62 1.44 1.04
N LEU A 408 -20.86 1.89 1.28
CA LEU A 408 -21.14 3.25 1.76
C LEU A 408 -20.55 3.51 3.15
N ASP A 409 -20.02 4.71 3.36
CA ASP A 409 -19.75 5.28 4.67
C ASP A 409 -21.03 5.85 5.29
N VAL A 410 -22.00 4.95 5.51
CA VAL A 410 -23.36 5.24 6.01
C VAL A 410 -23.42 6.01 7.32
N LEU A 411 -22.30 6.11 8.02
CA LEU A 411 -22.17 6.76 9.31
C LEU A 411 -21.90 8.26 9.19
N ARG A 412 -21.15 8.68 8.17
CA ARG A 412 -20.82 10.10 7.93
C ARG A 412 -21.63 10.67 6.78
N TYR A 413 -21.94 9.85 5.78
CA TYR A 413 -22.51 10.28 4.51
C TYR A 413 -23.55 9.29 3.99
N THR A 414 -24.43 9.76 3.11
CA THR A 414 -25.47 8.94 2.47
C THR A 414 -25.11 8.53 1.05
N ASP A 415 -24.03 9.11 0.51
CA ASP A 415 -23.66 9.14 -0.90
C ASP A 415 -22.15 9.06 -1.14
N HIS A 416 -21.38 8.68 -0.10
CA HIS A 416 -19.94 8.45 -0.18
C HIS A 416 -19.57 7.04 0.29
N TYR A 417 -18.48 6.51 -0.25
CA TYR A 417 -18.02 5.14 -0.10
C TYR A 417 -16.69 5.06 0.63
N LEU A 418 -16.50 3.97 1.36
CA LEU A 418 -15.22 3.60 1.93
C LEU A 418 -14.32 3.02 0.83
N SER A 419 -13.01 3.31 0.90
CA SER A 419 -11.97 2.79 0.01
C SER A 419 -10.89 2.01 0.78
N LEU A 420 -10.28 2.59 1.82
CA LEU A 420 -9.19 1.99 2.63
C LEU A 420 -8.14 1.21 1.80
N SER A 421 -7.67 1.81 0.72
CA SER A 421 -6.85 1.16 -0.32
C SER A 421 -5.77 2.12 -0.86
N GLN A 422 -4.98 1.70 -1.84
CA GLN A 422 -3.94 2.53 -2.48
C GLN A 422 -2.85 2.90 -1.49
N GLY A 423 -2.08 1.88 -1.07
CA GLY A 423 -0.99 2.05 -0.11
C GLY A 423 -1.47 2.33 1.32
N PHE A 424 -2.67 1.83 1.68
CA PHE A 424 -3.28 2.16 2.97
C PHE A 424 -2.84 1.22 4.09
N GLY A 425 -2.39 1.77 5.23
CA GLY A 425 -2.06 1.02 6.45
C GLY A 425 -3.19 1.03 7.48
N PHE A 426 -3.53 -0.12 8.07
CA PHE A 426 -4.65 -0.20 9.03
C PHE A 426 -4.38 -1.11 10.23
N GLY A 427 -4.65 -0.59 11.44
CA GLY A 427 -4.64 -1.35 12.69
C GLY A 427 -6.03 -1.49 13.33
N LEU A 428 -6.22 -2.58 14.06
CA LEU A 428 -7.46 -2.89 14.76
C LEU A 428 -7.54 -2.14 16.09
N ARG A 429 -8.07 -0.92 16.08
CA ARG A 429 -8.18 -0.11 17.30
C ARG A 429 -9.18 -0.70 18.32
N PRO A 430 -8.84 -0.75 19.63
CA PRO A 430 -7.56 -0.36 20.26
C PRO A 430 -6.62 -1.54 20.52
N HIS A 431 -6.83 -2.69 19.87
CA HIS A 431 -6.31 -3.99 20.28
C HIS A 431 -5.07 -4.47 19.49
N GLY A 432 -4.89 -4.07 18.24
CA GLY A 432 -3.73 -4.46 17.43
C GLY A 432 -3.20 -3.30 16.58
N SER A 433 -1.89 -3.03 16.68
CA SER A 433 -1.20 -2.11 15.77
C SER A 433 -1.27 -2.61 14.32
N GLY A 434 -1.35 -1.69 13.36
CA GLY A 434 -1.48 -2.03 11.96
C GLY A 434 -0.17 -2.42 11.26
N GLY A 435 -0.27 -2.63 9.96
CA GLY A 435 0.85 -2.99 9.10
C GLY A 435 1.28 -1.86 8.18
N ILE A 436 1.87 -2.25 7.06
CA ILE A 436 2.44 -1.36 6.04
C ILE A 436 1.68 -1.59 4.75
N GLY A 437 1.01 -0.54 4.26
CA GLY A 437 0.50 -0.49 2.89
C GLY A 437 1.41 0.35 2.02
N PHE A 438 1.70 -0.12 0.81
CA PHE A 438 2.59 0.56 -0.13
C PHE A 438 2.08 0.38 -1.58
N LEU A 439 1.88 1.48 -2.27
CA LEU A 439 1.64 1.52 -3.72
C LEU A 439 2.80 2.27 -4.37
N LEU A 440 3.40 1.68 -5.41
CA LEU A 440 4.42 2.29 -6.24
C LEU A 440 3.97 2.28 -7.69
N ASP A 441 3.85 3.45 -8.30
CA ASP A 441 3.81 3.60 -9.75
C ASP A 441 5.13 4.21 -10.22
N ARG A 442 5.62 3.78 -11.37
CA ARG A 442 6.95 4.18 -11.87
C ARG A 442 6.91 5.09 -13.09
N SER A 443 5.88 5.03 -13.92
CA SER A 443 5.80 5.92 -15.07
C SER A 443 4.43 5.84 -15.72
N GLY A 444 3.88 6.99 -16.09
CA GLY A 444 2.69 7.01 -16.90
C GLY A 444 2.01 8.35 -16.90
N ASN A 445 0.72 8.39 -17.16
CA ASN A 445 -0.11 9.50 -16.74
C ASN A 445 -1.34 8.87 -16.10
N ASP A 446 -1.30 8.79 -14.79
CA ASP A 446 -2.06 7.82 -14.03
C ASP A 446 -3.23 8.49 -13.32
N THR A 447 -4.28 7.72 -13.09
CA THR A 447 -5.48 8.21 -12.42
C THR A 447 -5.73 7.42 -11.15
N TYR A 448 -5.62 8.11 -10.02
CA TYR A 448 -5.90 7.57 -8.70
C TYR A 448 -7.27 8.05 -8.23
N TYR A 449 -8.23 7.15 -8.18
CA TYR A 449 -9.55 7.40 -7.62
C TYR A 449 -9.76 6.62 -6.32
N SER A 450 -9.98 7.35 -5.25
CA SER A 450 -10.57 6.86 -4.00
C SER A 450 -11.72 7.76 -3.57
N ASP A 451 -12.48 7.38 -2.54
CA ASP A 451 -13.51 8.25 -1.97
C ASP A 451 -13.13 8.58 -0.52
N ILE A 452 -13.26 7.63 0.40
CA ILE A 452 -12.87 7.83 1.80
C ILE A 452 -11.79 6.83 2.21
N PHE A 453 -10.67 7.36 2.71
CA PHE A 453 -9.45 6.63 3.10
C PHE A 453 -8.70 6.04 1.92
N GLY A 454 -7.68 6.71 1.40
CA GLY A 454 -6.83 6.14 0.34
C GLY A 454 -5.62 6.98 0.02
N GLN A 455 -4.87 6.59 -1.01
CA GLN A 455 -3.73 7.36 -1.55
C GLN A 455 -2.65 7.64 -0.49
N GLY A 456 -1.98 6.57 -0.05
CA GLY A 456 -0.89 6.63 0.91
C GLY A 456 -1.34 7.04 2.32
N ALA A 457 -2.59 6.78 2.70
CA ALA A 457 -3.15 7.15 4.00
C ALA A 457 -3.04 6.02 5.05
N CYS A 458 -3.24 6.34 6.33
CA CYS A 458 -3.15 5.34 7.40
C CYS A 458 -4.14 5.53 8.55
N TYR A 459 -4.33 4.45 9.31
CA TYR A 459 -5.13 4.41 10.54
C TYR A 459 -4.54 3.46 11.59
N TRP A 460 -4.33 3.96 12.82
CA TRP A 460 -3.98 3.20 14.03
C TRP A 460 -2.67 2.40 13.98
N PHE A 461 -1.57 3.02 14.44
CA PHE A 461 -0.23 2.39 14.55
C PHE A 461 0.20 1.62 13.30
N SER A 462 -0.06 2.21 12.15
CA SER A 462 0.22 1.67 10.82
C SER A 462 1.05 2.65 10.01
N LEU A 463 1.50 2.21 8.84
CA LEU A 463 2.20 3.05 7.87
C LEU A 463 1.49 2.94 6.52
N GLY A 464 1.30 4.08 5.85
CA GLY A 464 0.75 4.14 4.50
C GLY A 464 1.67 4.91 3.57
N PHE A 465 1.90 4.38 2.38
CA PHE A 465 2.81 4.93 1.37
C PHE A 465 2.18 4.87 -0.01
N LEU A 466 2.20 5.99 -0.72
CA LEU A 466 2.00 6.03 -2.17
C LEU A 466 3.20 6.77 -2.77
N VAL A 467 3.86 6.16 -3.75
CA VAL A 467 4.95 6.80 -4.48
C VAL A 467 4.64 6.71 -5.96
N ASP A 468 4.62 7.87 -6.62
CA ASP A 468 4.62 7.99 -8.07
C ASP A 468 5.97 8.58 -8.51
N MET A 469 6.55 8.06 -9.58
CA MET A 469 7.90 8.40 -10.01
C MET A 469 7.95 9.37 -11.20
N GLU A 470 7.00 9.30 -12.13
CA GLU A 470 6.99 10.11 -13.36
C GLU A 470 5.58 10.14 -13.96
N GLY A 471 5.02 11.33 -14.23
CA GLY A 471 3.79 11.37 -14.99
C GLY A 471 3.14 12.73 -15.14
N ASN A 472 1.83 12.76 -15.39
CA ASN A 472 1.00 13.95 -15.18
C ASN A 472 -0.31 13.43 -14.63
N ASP A 473 -0.38 13.35 -13.31
CA ASP A 473 -1.24 12.39 -12.64
C ASP A 473 -2.45 13.07 -12.02
N TYR A 474 -3.53 12.31 -11.93
CA TYR A 474 -4.80 12.78 -11.42
C TYR A 474 -5.17 12.07 -10.13
N TYR A 475 -4.93 12.74 -9.00
CA TYR A 475 -5.27 12.27 -7.67
C TYR A 475 -6.64 12.81 -7.24
N GLN A 476 -7.64 11.96 -7.27
CA GLN A 476 -9.01 12.27 -6.86
C GLN A 476 -9.39 11.48 -5.61
N SER A 477 -9.74 12.20 -4.55
CA SER A 477 -10.37 11.62 -3.38
C SER A 477 -11.47 12.53 -2.83
N PHE A 478 -12.21 12.06 -1.83
CA PHE A 478 -13.12 12.91 -1.06
C PHE A 478 -12.53 13.22 0.30
N GLN A 479 -12.16 12.23 1.12
CA GLN A 479 -11.71 12.50 2.48
C GLN A 479 -10.70 11.48 2.99
N TYR A 480 -9.79 11.92 3.87
CA TYR A 480 -8.77 11.06 4.49
C TYR A 480 -7.80 10.45 3.48
N ALA A 481 -7.23 11.28 2.60
CA ALA A 481 -6.40 10.79 1.50
C ALA A 481 -5.17 11.65 1.20
N GLN A 482 -4.36 11.23 0.23
CA GLN A 482 -3.22 11.99 -0.29
C GLN A 482 -2.18 12.25 0.81
N GLY A 483 -1.61 11.17 1.35
CA GLY A 483 -0.61 11.24 2.43
C GLY A 483 -1.21 11.67 3.79
N SER A 484 -2.49 11.38 4.03
CA SER A 484 -3.16 11.74 5.30
C SER A 484 -3.06 10.66 6.37
N ALA A 485 -2.76 11.05 7.61
CA ALA A 485 -2.64 10.13 8.74
C ALA A 485 -3.67 10.39 9.84
N CYS A 486 -4.23 9.31 10.40
CA CYS A 486 -5.22 9.38 11.49
C CYS A 486 -4.90 8.43 12.65
N HIS A 487 -4.87 8.96 13.87
CA HIS A 487 -4.72 8.20 15.12
C HIS A 487 -3.42 7.39 15.22
N LEU A 488 -2.33 8.01 15.69
CA LEU A 488 -1.08 7.30 16.05
C LEU A 488 -0.45 6.56 14.87
N CYS A 489 -0.37 7.19 13.71
CA CYS A 489 0.20 6.58 12.49
C CYS A 489 0.95 7.64 11.66
N THR A 490 1.73 7.18 10.68
CA THR A 490 2.45 8.05 9.72
C THR A 490 2.09 7.65 8.29
N ALA A 491 1.76 8.65 7.47
CA ALA A 491 1.35 8.51 6.08
C ALA A 491 2.21 9.41 5.19
N VAL A 492 2.63 8.88 4.05
CA VAL A 492 3.45 9.63 3.08
C VAL A 492 2.91 9.39 1.67
N LEU A 493 2.68 10.48 0.94
CA LEU A 493 2.58 10.47 -0.51
C LEU A 493 3.81 11.17 -1.07
N VAL A 494 4.50 10.55 -2.03
CA VAL A 494 5.60 11.18 -2.79
C VAL A 494 5.24 11.14 -4.27
N ASP A 495 5.22 12.29 -4.91
CA ASP A 495 5.24 12.41 -6.36
C ASP A 495 6.60 12.98 -6.77
N GLN A 496 7.28 12.31 -7.70
CA GLN A 496 8.65 12.67 -8.08
C GLN A 496 8.72 13.64 -9.26
N ALA A 497 7.73 13.69 -10.14
CA ALA A 497 7.76 14.54 -11.31
C ALA A 497 6.43 14.51 -12.04
N GLY A 498 5.92 15.69 -12.42
CA GLY A 498 4.82 15.71 -13.36
C GLY A 498 4.22 17.08 -13.61
N ASN A 499 2.93 17.14 -13.90
CA ASN A 499 2.13 18.36 -13.74
C ASN A 499 0.79 17.88 -13.22
N ASP A 500 0.70 17.81 -11.91
CA ASP A 500 -0.19 16.89 -11.25
C ASP A 500 -1.38 17.61 -10.64
N VAL A 501 -2.50 16.89 -10.52
CA VAL A 501 -3.74 17.45 -10.02
C VAL A 501 -4.19 16.69 -8.79
N TYR A 502 -4.13 17.37 -7.65
CA TYR A 502 -4.60 16.86 -6.38
C TYR A 502 -5.95 17.46 -6.02
N PHE A 503 -7.00 16.66 -6.05
CA PHE A 503 -8.34 17.06 -5.65
C PHE A 503 -8.84 16.24 -4.47
N SER A 504 -9.24 16.92 -3.40
CA SER A 504 -9.91 16.30 -2.25
C SER A 504 -10.89 17.26 -1.55
N LYS A 505 -11.71 16.78 -0.60
CA LYS A 505 -12.45 17.64 0.32
C LYS A 505 -11.67 17.88 1.60
N GLY A 506 -11.47 16.89 2.48
CA GLY A 506 -11.02 17.16 3.84
C GLY A 506 -10.11 16.11 4.42
N VAL A 507 -9.33 16.48 5.44
CA VAL A 507 -8.32 15.61 6.07
C VAL A 507 -7.45 14.98 5.00
N SER A 508 -6.88 15.79 4.12
CA SER A 508 -6.18 15.30 2.93
C SER A 508 -4.97 16.18 2.57
N GLN A 509 -4.14 15.74 1.64
CA GLN A 509 -2.97 16.48 1.14
C GLN A 509 -1.98 16.78 2.27
N GLY A 510 -1.30 15.72 2.75
CA GLY A 510 -0.32 15.81 3.82
C GLY A 510 -0.93 16.24 5.16
N CYS A 511 -2.16 15.83 5.45
CA CYS A 511 -2.86 16.23 6.67
C CYS A 511 -2.61 15.28 7.83
N GLY A 512 -2.27 15.83 9.01
CA GLY A 512 -2.18 15.09 10.26
C GLY A 512 -3.42 15.20 11.13
N HIS A 513 -3.94 14.07 11.62
CA HIS A 513 -5.10 14.04 12.52
C HIS A 513 -4.90 13.14 13.75
N ASP A 514 -5.02 13.73 14.95
CA ASP A 514 -5.03 13.01 16.24
C ASP A 514 -3.74 12.21 16.52
N ILE A 515 -2.66 12.92 16.87
CA ILE A 515 -1.33 12.34 17.14
C ILE A 515 -0.84 11.50 15.95
N ALA A 516 -0.88 12.06 14.74
CA ALA A 516 -0.49 11.37 13.52
C ALA A 516 0.30 12.33 12.62
N ALA A 517 1.10 11.80 11.70
CA ALA A 517 1.89 12.59 10.77
C ALA A 517 1.45 12.29 9.33
N GLY A 518 0.81 13.27 8.69
CA GLY A 518 0.52 13.20 7.25
C GLY A 518 1.50 14.07 6.48
N ILE A 519 2.06 13.53 5.41
CA ILE A 519 3.08 14.18 4.60
C ILE A 519 2.75 13.96 3.12
N LEU A 520 2.76 15.04 2.35
CA LEU A 520 2.76 15.01 0.90
C LEU A 520 4.04 15.70 0.42
N VAL A 521 4.79 15.04 -0.45
CA VAL A 521 5.99 15.57 -1.07
C VAL A 521 5.80 15.52 -2.57
N ASP A 522 5.94 16.66 -3.23
CA ASP A 522 5.99 16.76 -4.68
C ASP A 522 7.37 17.31 -5.06
N ARG A 523 8.09 16.56 -5.90
CA ARG A 523 9.47 16.90 -6.27
C ARG A 523 9.54 17.76 -7.52
N GLY A 524 8.43 17.98 -8.21
CA GLY A 524 8.26 19.13 -9.06
C GLY A 524 7.38 18.91 -10.28
N GLY A 525 6.78 20.00 -10.75
CA GLY A 525 5.85 19.99 -11.85
C GLY A 525 5.29 21.37 -12.14
N ASN A 526 4.00 21.47 -12.44
CA ASN A 526 3.24 22.71 -12.32
C ASN A 526 1.86 22.28 -11.85
N ASP A 527 1.70 22.23 -10.54
CA ASP A 527 0.74 21.36 -9.91
C ASP A 527 -0.45 22.13 -9.38
N SER A 528 -1.56 21.42 -9.21
CA SER A 528 -2.82 22.01 -8.79
C SER A 528 -3.38 21.27 -7.58
N TYR A 529 -3.26 21.90 -6.42
CA TYR A 529 -3.80 21.44 -5.15
C TYR A 529 -5.14 22.10 -4.85
N THR A 530 -6.23 21.35 -4.99
CA THR A 530 -7.58 21.80 -4.61
C THR A 530 -8.13 20.98 -3.45
N ALA A 531 -8.38 21.65 -2.32
CA ALA A 531 -8.98 21.02 -1.15
C ALA A 531 -9.85 21.97 -0.33
N ALA A 532 -10.59 21.42 0.65
CA ALA A 532 -11.35 22.16 1.64
C ALA A 532 -10.95 21.73 3.07
N ASP A 533 -11.67 22.25 4.06
CA ASP A 533 -11.58 21.82 5.47
C ASP A 533 -10.13 21.75 5.99
N LEU A 534 -9.79 20.77 6.81
CA LEU A 534 -8.43 20.55 7.31
C LEU A 534 -7.64 19.75 6.26
N SER A 535 -6.90 20.40 5.37
CA SER A 535 -6.13 19.72 4.31
C SER A 535 -4.79 20.43 4.09
N GLN A 536 -4.13 20.30 2.94
CA GLN A 536 -2.97 21.11 2.51
C GLN A 536 -1.94 21.39 3.63
N GLY A 537 -1.33 20.32 4.13
CA GLY A 537 -0.32 20.40 5.19
C GLY A 537 -0.87 20.88 6.53
N ALA A 538 -2.19 20.93 6.72
CA ALA A 538 -2.80 21.28 8.00
C ALA A 538 -2.77 20.10 8.98
N ALA A 539 -2.87 20.44 10.26
CA ALA A 539 -2.95 19.46 11.32
C ALA A 539 -3.94 19.86 12.42
N ASN A 540 -4.42 18.86 13.16
CA ASN A 540 -5.13 19.11 14.41
C ASN A 540 -4.86 18.03 15.46
N ALA A 541 -5.24 18.30 16.72
CA ALA A 541 -5.18 17.31 17.80
C ALA A 541 -3.79 16.67 17.97
N ASN A 542 -2.76 17.51 18.06
CA ASN A 542 -1.36 17.14 18.32
C ASN A 542 -0.69 16.37 17.18
N ALA A 543 -1.19 16.56 15.97
CA ALA A 543 -0.64 15.97 14.77
C ALA A 543 0.36 16.89 14.07
N ILE A 544 1.01 16.33 13.05
CA ILE A 544 1.92 17.01 12.12
C ILE A 544 1.33 16.87 10.71
N GLY A 545 1.19 17.98 10.01
CA GLY A 545 0.80 18.04 8.61
C GLY A 545 1.84 18.81 7.83
N LEU A 546 2.20 18.30 6.65
CA LEU A 546 3.27 18.85 5.84
C LEU A 546 2.98 18.65 4.35
N ILE A 547 3.10 19.73 3.59
CA ILE A 547 3.39 19.70 2.15
C ILE A 547 4.81 20.21 1.96
N ILE A 548 5.59 19.50 1.15
CA ILE A 548 6.85 19.96 0.57
C ILE A 548 6.66 19.91 -0.95
N GLU A 549 6.79 21.06 -1.61
CA GLU A 549 6.79 21.22 -3.05
C GLU A 549 8.17 21.77 -3.43
N ASN A 550 8.88 21.11 -4.33
CA ASN A 550 10.27 21.44 -4.67
C ASN A 550 10.46 22.17 -6.01
N GLY A 551 9.48 22.19 -6.90
CA GLY A 551 9.64 22.59 -8.29
C GLY A 551 8.33 22.97 -8.97
N GLY A 552 8.21 24.17 -9.55
CA GLY A 552 7.09 24.40 -10.46
C GLY A 552 6.53 25.80 -10.53
N ASN A 553 5.30 25.92 -11.01
CA ASN A 553 4.48 27.11 -10.83
C ASN A 553 3.09 26.65 -10.41
N ASP A 554 2.86 26.64 -9.12
CA ASP A 554 1.83 25.81 -8.53
C ASP A 554 0.62 26.63 -8.11
N SER A 555 -0.47 25.91 -7.88
CA SER A 555 -1.72 26.53 -7.46
C SER A 555 -2.34 25.81 -6.26
N TYR A 556 -2.50 26.56 -5.19
CA TYR A 556 -3.10 26.10 -3.94
C TYR A 556 -4.47 26.74 -3.74
N VAL A 557 -5.50 25.95 -3.95
CA VAL A 557 -6.91 26.37 -3.88
C VAL A 557 -7.58 25.73 -2.66
N ALA A 558 -7.76 26.53 -1.62
CA ALA A 558 -8.77 26.29 -0.58
C ALA A 558 -10.16 26.66 -1.12
N THR A 559 -11.05 25.69 -1.28
CA THR A 559 -12.41 25.88 -1.80
C THR A 559 -13.45 25.97 -0.67
N GLU A 560 -14.38 26.92 -0.79
CA GLU A 560 -15.52 27.07 0.13
C GLU A 560 -16.72 26.19 -0.26
N ALA A 561 -16.56 25.26 -1.22
CA ALA A 561 -17.66 24.43 -1.74
C ALA A 561 -18.46 23.69 -0.65
N TYR A 562 -17.86 23.50 0.54
CA TYR A 562 -18.45 22.81 1.69
C TYR A 562 -18.72 23.71 2.92
N GLY A 563 -18.59 25.04 2.79
CA GLY A 563 -19.10 26.02 3.75
C GLY A 563 -18.30 26.22 5.05
N ILE A 564 -17.02 25.83 5.10
CA ILE A 564 -16.14 25.98 6.28
C ILE A 564 -15.23 27.20 6.18
N LYS A 565 -14.95 27.83 7.33
CA LYS A 565 -13.96 28.91 7.46
C LYS A 565 -12.54 28.35 7.51
N ASP A 566 -11.77 28.76 6.52
CA ASP A 566 -10.35 28.60 6.22
C ASP A 566 -9.40 28.11 7.36
N ILE A 567 -9.24 26.79 7.44
CA ILE A 567 -8.17 26.07 8.17
C ILE A 567 -7.39 25.15 7.22
N THR A 568 -7.46 25.44 5.92
CA THR A 568 -7.01 24.52 4.88
C THR A 568 -5.52 24.61 4.68
N GLN A 569 -4.96 25.78 4.49
CA GLN A 569 -3.58 25.84 4.02
C GLN A 569 -2.58 26.03 5.17
N GLY A 570 -1.78 25.01 5.49
CA GLY A 570 -0.70 25.08 6.48
C GLY A 570 -1.17 25.48 7.88
N TYR A 571 -2.31 24.96 8.33
CA TYR A 571 -2.91 25.32 9.62
C TYR A 571 -2.40 24.46 10.77
N GLY A 572 -2.02 25.13 11.87
CA GLY A 572 -1.67 24.49 13.16
C GLY A 572 -1.96 25.39 14.37
N ASP A 573 -2.61 24.87 15.41
CA ASP A 573 -2.98 25.62 16.61
C ASP A 573 -2.89 24.79 17.91
N ARG A 574 -3.19 25.39 19.05
CA ARG A 574 -3.34 24.69 20.33
C ARG A 574 -4.64 23.89 20.37
N ARG A 575 -4.54 22.61 20.75
CA ARG A 575 -5.71 21.77 21.04
C ARG A 575 -5.35 20.76 22.13
N ARG A 576 -6.29 20.49 23.05
CA ARG A 576 -6.12 19.50 24.14
C ARG A 576 -4.84 19.67 24.97
N ASP A 577 -4.42 20.92 25.20
CA ASP A 577 -3.18 21.29 25.90
C ASP A 577 -1.86 20.99 25.17
N PHE A 578 -1.89 20.54 23.91
CA PHE A 578 -0.71 20.44 23.05
C PHE A 578 -0.83 21.37 21.83
N GLY A 579 0.27 21.50 21.07
CA GLY A 579 0.28 22.11 19.75
C GLY A 579 0.17 21.04 18.66
N ASN A 580 -0.37 21.42 17.50
CA ASN A 580 -0.23 20.68 16.24
C ASN A 580 0.50 21.58 15.25
N ILE A 581 1.29 20.98 14.37
CA ILE A 581 2.15 21.67 13.42
C ILE A 581 1.56 21.45 12.04
N GLY A 582 1.31 22.53 11.31
CA GLY A 582 0.86 22.46 9.92
C GLY A 582 1.72 23.35 9.04
N MET A 583 2.20 22.82 7.92
CA MET A 583 3.12 23.53 7.05
C MET A 583 2.86 23.27 5.57
N ILE A 584 3.01 24.32 4.77
CA ILE A 584 3.28 24.21 3.33
C ILE A 584 4.65 24.84 3.11
N LEU A 585 5.55 24.09 2.49
CA LEU A 585 6.86 24.56 2.06
C LEU A 585 6.91 24.43 0.53
N ASP A 586 6.76 25.56 -0.14
CA ASP A 586 6.91 25.71 -1.57
C ASP A 586 8.27 26.36 -1.83
N LEU A 587 9.12 25.67 -2.58
CA LEU A 587 10.56 25.92 -2.63
C LEU A 587 11.05 26.48 -3.97
N SER A 588 10.16 26.72 -4.93
CA SER A 588 10.46 27.45 -6.16
C SER A 588 9.19 27.80 -6.91
N GLY A 589 9.22 28.86 -7.73
CA GLY A 589 8.17 29.07 -8.73
C GLY A 589 7.50 30.43 -8.76
N GLU A 590 6.44 30.51 -9.58
CA GLU A 590 5.49 31.61 -9.61
C GLU A 590 4.08 31.20 -9.17
N ASP A 591 3.92 31.06 -7.85
CA ASP A 591 2.81 30.30 -7.27
C ASP A 591 1.59 31.16 -6.92
N LYS A 592 0.44 30.49 -6.88
CA LYS A 592 -0.87 31.11 -6.67
C LYS A 592 -1.61 30.48 -5.51
N TYR A 593 -2.18 31.33 -4.69
CA TYR A 593 -2.94 30.94 -3.51
C TYR A 593 -4.34 31.53 -3.58
N SER A 594 -5.37 30.73 -3.27
CA SER A 594 -6.74 31.24 -3.15
C SER A 594 -6.96 32.03 -1.86
N GLU A 595 -6.18 31.78 -0.80
CA GLU A 595 -6.31 32.50 0.47
C GLU A 595 -5.90 33.97 0.35
N GLU A 596 -6.80 34.87 0.75
CA GLU A 596 -6.58 36.32 0.64
C GLU A 596 -5.35 36.78 1.42
N GLY A 597 -4.41 37.41 0.72
CA GLY A 597 -3.20 37.99 1.30
C GLY A 597 -1.94 37.13 1.17
N ARG A 598 -2.09 35.87 0.74
CA ARG A 598 -0.97 35.02 0.33
C ARG A 598 -0.50 35.35 -1.08
N LYS A 599 0.80 35.24 -1.32
CA LYS A 599 1.49 35.66 -2.53
C LYS A 599 2.78 34.85 -2.70
N ASN A 600 3.15 34.65 -3.95
CA ASN A 600 4.47 34.18 -4.35
C ASN A 600 5.61 34.93 -3.63
N ASN A 601 6.66 34.21 -3.25
CA ASN A 601 7.90 34.66 -2.63
C ASN A 601 7.68 35.34 -1.26
N HIS A 602 6.80 34.78 -0.43
CA HIS A 602 6.50 35.29 0.89
C HIS A 602 6.42 34.20 1.96
N PHE A 603 6.82 34.60 3.16
CA PHE A 603 6.77 33.75 4.34
C PHE A 603 5.63 34.19 5.27
N TYR A 604 4.70 33.27 5.54
CA TYR A 604 3.50 33.53 6.33
C TYR A 604 3.45 32.66 7.58
N LYS A 605 3.08 33.30 8.68
CA LYS A 605 2.56 32.60 9.85
C LYS A 605 1.02 32.54 9.76
N GLY A 606 0.50 31.39 9.32
CA GLY A 606 -0.94 31.20 9.04
C GLY A 606 -1.81 31.06 10.30
N SER A 607 -1.24 30.53 11.39
CA SER A 607 -1.89 30.36 12.69
C SER A 607 -0.85 30.24 13.81
N THR A 608 -1.21 29.80 15.03
CA THR A 608 -0.27 29.75 16.17
C THR A 608 0.99 28.94 15.88
N TYR A 609 0.83 27.78 15.24
CA TYR A 609 1.87 26.83 14.84
C TYR A 609 1.73 26.42 13.36
N GLY A 610 1.08 27.26 12.57
CA GLY A 610 0.89 27.07 11.14
C GLY A 610 1.83 27.96 10.33
N VAL A 611 2.46 27.41 9.30
CA VAL A 611 3.40 28.12 8.43
C VAL A 611 3.05 27.85 6.98
N VAL A 612 3.10 28.89 6.14
CA VAL A 612 3.21 28.72 4.70
C VAL A 612 4.42 29.51 4.23
N ALA A 613 5.40 28.79 3.73
CA ALA A 613 6.63 29.32 3.17
C ALA A 613 6.55 29.14 1.66
N ASP A 614 6.65 30.24 0.95
CA ASP A 614 6.83 30.27 -0.49
C ASP A 614 8.12 31.04 -0.74
N VAL A 615 9.14 30.33 -1.19
CA VAL A 615 10.51 30.84 -1.29
C VAL A 615 11.21 30.24 -2.50
N GLU A 616 11.98 31.05 -3.22
CA GLU A 616 12.85 30.51 -4.27
C GLU A 616 14.17 30.01 -3.69
N THR A 617 14.35 28.69 -3.57
CA THR A 617 15.63 28.09 -3.17
C THR A 617 16.62 28.02 -4.34
N LYS A 618 16.15 27.84 -5.57
CA LYS A 618 16.96 27.78 -6.79
C LYS A 618 16.24 28.35 -7.99
N PRO A 619 16.97 28.83 -9.01
CA PRO A 619 16.35 29.47 -10.16
C PRO A 619 15.49 28.49 -10.95
N GLY A 620 14.19 28.77 -11.04
CA GLY A 620 13.28 28.05 -11.94
C GLY A 620 13.10 26.57 -11.62
N GLY A 621 13.12 26.19 -10.33
CA GLY A 621 12.78 24.84 -9.88
C GLY A 621 13.83 23.75 -10.13
N GLU A 622 15.12 24.10 -10.18
CA GLU A 622 16.18 23.08 -10.31
C GLU A 622 16.21 22.13 -9.08
N LYS A 623 16.11 20.80 -9.28
CA LYS A 623 16.15 19.79 -8.19
C LYS A 623 17.44 19.83 -7.34
N ASP A 624 17.35 19.43 -6.06
CA ASP A 624 18.54 19.10 -5.23
C ASP A 624 19.30 17.94 -5.88
N GLY A 625 20.63 18.11 -6.00
CA GLY A 625 21.49 17.22 -6.78
C GLY A 625 22.19 16.14 -5.97
#